data_AF-A0A225UZY4-F1
#
_entry.id   AF-A0A225UZY4-F1
#
_cell.length_a   1.000
_cell.length_b   1.000
_cell.length_c   1.000
_cell.angle_alpha   90.00
_cell.angle_beta   90.00
_cell.angle_gamma   90.00
#
_symmetry.space_group_name_H-M   'P 1'
#
loop_
_entity.id
_entity.type
_entity.pdbx_description
1 polymer ?
#
loop_
_entity_poly.entity_id
_entity_poly.type
_entity_poly.pdbx_seq_one_letter_code
_entity_poly.pdbx_strand_id
1 'polypeptide(L)'
;MKHTLEFLERVHQQVEIRTGVPGSFANDTYVARFPELLRDCLADNHGRFSAEQRDRILQLIEGMLGDADIPLPSQLPKTVMKSFTSEQWEQLLAGEEYTWQNSPWFLGEQYAYHWLLLITDYYSTGIDPFRLLYVQRNLIKVKELSEDTPWRLLQNAIDLSTESGQDRNNMLKRYLKLCLWGNKADGCNKEVKNTVSEKDASLVFSDELLLVDHSDRVISFLEQKARELEGSQHLSVEYINDN
;
A
#
# COMPACT_ATOMS: atom_id res chain seq x y z
N MET A 1 12.88 24.80 -10.05
CA MET A 1 12.45 24.74 -11.47
C MET A 1 13.31 23.83 -12.33
N LYS A 2 14.65 23.99 -12.43
CA LYS A 2 15.51 23.08 -13.22
C LYS A 2 15.44 21.60 -12.80
N HIS A 3 15.52 21.31 -11.50
CA HIS A 3 15.42 19.93 -10.99
C HIS A 3 14.07 19.25 -11.26
N THR A 4 13.01 20.04 -11.51
CA THR A 4 11.68 19.49 -11.82
C THR A 4 11.60 19.03 -13.27
N LEU A 5 12.23 19.74 -14.22
CA LEU A 5 12.27 19.31 -15.62
C LEU A 5 13.12 18.05 -15.81
N GLU A 6 14.33 18.02 -15.25
CA GLU A 6 15.21 16.85 -15.35
C GLU A 6 14.58 15.60 -14.73
N PHE A 7 13.83 15.75 -13.64
CA PHE A 7 13.08 14.65 -13.04
C PHE A 7 11.98 14.14 -13.97
N LEU A 8 11.15 15.04 -14.52
CA LEU A 8 10.07 14.67 -15.42
C LEU A 8 10.61 14.02 -16.71
N GLU A 9 11.70 14.53 -17.28
CA GLU A 9 12.38 13.92 -18.43
C GLU A 9 12.84 12.50 -18.12
N ARG A 10 13.44 12.28 -16.94
CA ARG A 10 13.84 10.93 -16.50
C ARG A 10 12.66 9.99 -16.29
N VAL A 11 11.54 10.50 -15.78
CA VAL A 11 10.29 9.73 -15.64
C VAL A 11 9.74 9.35 -17.00
N HIS A 12 9.70 10.27 -17.96
CA HIS A 12 9.24 10.01 -19.33
C HIS A 12 10.14 9.04 -20.12
N GLN A 13 11.40 8.87 -19.71
CA GLN A 13 12.30 7.86 -20.28
C GLN A 13 12.09 6.45 -19.69
N GLN A 14 11.34 6.30 -18.60
CA GLN A 14 11.06 4.98 -18.03
C GLN A 14 10.07 4.21 -18.90
N VAL A 15 10.24 2.89 -18.93
CA VAL A 15 9.26 2.00 -19.56
C VAL A 15 8.12 1.77 -18.58
N GLU A 16 6.90 2.06 -19.02
CA GLU A 16 5.70 1.78 -18.26
C GLU A 16 5.54 0.26 -18.07
N ILE A 17 5.35 -0.17 -16.83
CA ILE A 17 5.08 -1.58 -16.52
C ILE A 17 3.63 -1.89 -16.91
N ARG A 18 3.42 -2.96 -17.67
CA ARG A 18 2.11 -3.38 -18.17
C ARG A 18 1.66 -4.72 -17.58
N THR A 19 0.35 -4.89 -17.48
CA THR A 19 -0.29 -6.08 -16.90
C THR A 19 -0.28 -7.30 -17.84
N GLY A 20 0.03 -7.11 -19.11
CA GLY A 20 0.01 -8.17 -20.14
C GLY A 20 1.29 -8.92 -20.39
N VAL A 21 2.37 -8.64 -19.65
CA VAL A 21 3.66 -9.33 -19.84
C VAL A 21 3.64 -10.65 -19.04
N PRO A 22 3.51 -11.83 -19.66
CA PRO A 22 3.32 -13.08 -18.93
C PRO A 22 4.51 -13.40 -18.02
N GLY A 23 4.22 -13.87 -16.81
CA GLY A 23 5.24 -14.20 -15.81
C GLY A 23 5.88 -12.98 -15.13
N SER A 24 5.50 -11.76 -15.51
CA SER A 24 5.83 -10.57 -14.72
C SER A 24 4.98 -10.51 -13.45
N PHE A 25 5.49 -9.83 -12.42
CA PHE A 25 4.74 -9.58 -11.19
C PHE A 25 3.45 -8.78 -11.43
N ALA A 26 3.46 -7.86 -12.40
CA ALA A 26 2.28 -7.11 -12.79
C ALA A 26 1.21 -8.01 -13.40
N ASN A 27 1.58 -8.98 -14.24
CA ASN A 27 0.63 -9.96 -14.78
C ASN A 27 0.09 -10.91 -13.70
N ASP A 28 0.98 -11.44 -12.84
CA ASP A 28 0.60 -12.29 -11.70
C ASP A 28 -0.44 -11.63 -10.78
N THR A 29 -0.36 -10.30 -10.67
CA THR A 29 -1.31 -9.49 -9.90
C THR A 29 -2.74 -9.67 -10.41
N TYR A 30 -2.99 -9.75 -11.71
CA TYR A 30 -4.35 -9.87 -12.28
C TYR A 30 -4.82 -11.30 -12.52
N VAL A 31 -3.90 -12.24 -12.74
CA VAL A 31 -4.27 -13.65 -12.98
C VAL A 31 -4.39 -14.46 -11.69
N ALA A 32 -3.78 -14.00 -10.59
CA ALA A 32 -3.78 -14.70 -9.31
C ALA A 32 -4.12 -13.79 -8.12
N ARG A 33 -3.29 -12.78 -7.82
CA ARG A 33 -3.32 -12.09 -6.52
C ARG A 33 -4.59 -11.26 -6.27
N PHE A 34 -5.03 -10.46 -7.24
CA PHE A 34 -6.30 -9.71 -7.13
C PHE A 34 -7.52 -10.62 -7.09
N PRO A 35 -7.64 -11.61 -8.01
CA PRO A 35 -8.72 -12.58 -7.91
C PRO A 35 -8.82 -13.27 -6.54
N GLU A 36 -7.69 -13.63 -5.93
CA GLU A 36 -7.66 -14.18 -4.56
C GLU A 36 -8.11 -13.14 -3.53
N LEU A 37 -7.59 -11.92 -3.57
CA LEU A 37 -8.00 -10.82 -2.69
C LEU A 37 -9.52 -10.56 -2.74
N LEU A 38 -10.10 -10.57 -3.95
CA LEU A 38 -11.54 -10.37 -4.15
C LEU A 38 -12.37 -11.55 -3.63
N ARG A 39 -11.88 -12.79 -3.74
CA ARG A 39 -12.52 -13.97 -3.14
C ARG A 39 -12.50 -13.89 -1.62
N ASP A 40 -11.38 -13.48 -1.02
CA ASP A 40 -11.31 -13.28 0.43
C ASP A 40 -12.25 -12.17 0.88
N CYS A 41 -12.30 -11.05 0.14
CA CYS A 41 -13.23 -9.95 0.38
C CYS A 41 -14.69 -10.43 0.37
N LEU A 42 -15.07 -11.27 -0.60
CA LEU A 42 -16.39 -11.88 -0.69
C LEU A 42 -16.69 -12.79 0.51
N ALA A 43 -15.74 -13.67 0.86
CA ALA A 43 -15.90 -14.61 1.96
C ALA A 43 -16.10 -13.87 3.29
N ASP A 44 -15.27 -12.87 3.54
CA ASP A 44 -15.28 -12.09 4.78
C ASP A 44 -16.54 -11.24 4.93
N ASN A 45 -17.04 -10.68 3.83
CA ASN A 45 -18.20 -9.80 3.83
C ASN A 45 -19.49 -10.50 3.38
N HIS A 46 -19.53 -11.83 3.33
CA HIS A 46 -20.66 -12.57 2.77
C HIS A 46 -22.01 -12.16 3.37
N GLY A 47 -22.06 -11.97 4.70
CA GLY A 47 -23.27 -11.54 5.42
C GLY A 47 -23.57 -10.03 5.36
N ARG A 48 -22.65 -9.22 4.84
CA ARG A 48 -22.79 -7.75 4.72
C ARG A 48 -23.18 -7.32 3.31
N PHE A 49 -22.66 -8.03 2.30
CA PHE A 49 -22.98 -7.72 0.92
C PHE A 49 -24.36 -8.25 0.53
N SER A 50 -25.05 -7.50 -0.33
CA SER A 50 -26.25 -7.98 -1.01
C SER A 50 -25.89 -9.06 -2.03
N ALA A 51 -26.89 -9.79 -2.54
CA ALA A 51 -26.65 -10.73 -3.64
C ALA A 51 -26.08 -10.04 -4.87
N GLU A 52 -26.63 -8.88 -5.23
CA GLU A 52 -26.17 -8.09 -6.38
C GLU A 52 -24.71 -7.62 -6.23
N GLN A 53 -24.32 -7.16 -5.04
CA GLN A 53 -22.92 -6.78 -4.77
C GLN A 53 -21.98 -7.97 -4.91
N ARG A 54 -22.37 -9.14 -4.38
CA ARG A 54 -21.57 -10.37 -4.53
C ARG A 54 -21.42 -10.78 -6.00
N ASP A 55 -22.51 -10.72 -6.77
CA ASP A 55 -22.50 -11.05 -8.19
C ASP A 55 -21.59 -10.12 -9.00
N ARG A 56 -21.61 -8.80 -8.72
CA ARG A 56 -20.71 -7.84 -9.37
C ARG A 56 -19.24 -8.11 -9.05
N ILE A 57 -18.90 -8.51 -7.83
CA ILE A 57 -17.51 -8.87 -7.48
C ILE A 57 -17.10 -10.17 -8.18
N LEU A 58 -17.99 -11.16 -8.27
CA LEU A 58 -17.72 -12.39 -9.04
C LEU A 58 -17.49 -12.07 -10.52
N GLN A 59 -18.29 -11.19 -11.11
CA GLN A 59 -18.10 -10.69 -12.48
C GLN A 59 -16.75 -9.97 -12.64
N LEU A 60 -16.31 -9.19 -11.65
CA LEU A 60 -14.99 -8.57 -11.67
C LEU A 60 -13.87 -9.62 -11.67
N ILE A 61 -13.99 -10.66 -10.84
CA ILE A 61 -13.02 -11.77 -10.81
C ILE A 61 -12.96 -12.49 -12.15
N GLU A 62 -14.13 -12.84 -12.72
CA GLU A 62 -14.21 -13.48 -14.03
C GLU A 62 -13.65 -12.57 -15.14
N GLY A 63 -13.94 -11.27 -15.10
CA GLY A 63 -13.40 -10.29 -16.03
C GLY A 63 -11.89 -10.16 -15.96
N MET A 64 -11.30 -10.17 -14.75
CA MET A 64 -9.84 -10.14 -14.59
C MET A 64 -9.19 -11.42 -15.15
N LEU A 65 -9.75 -12.60 -14.85
CA LEU A 65 -9.22 -13.88 -15.31
C LEU A 65 -9.40 -14.09 -16.82
N GLY A 66 -10.50 -13.60 -17.38
CA GLY A 66 -10.83 -13.69 -18.80
C GLY A 66 -10.26 -12.55 -19.65
N ASP A 67 -9.48 -11.64 -19.05
CA ASP A 67 -8.92 -10.46 -19.70
C ASP A 67 -9.97 -9.57 -20.40
N ALA A 68 -11.09 -9.33 -19.70
CA ALA A 68 -12.14 -8.46 -20.20
C ALA A 68 -11.70 -6.99 -20.24
N ASP A 69 -12.39 -6.20 -21.05
CA ASP A 69 -12.27 -4.75 -21.08
C ASP A 69 -12.46 -4.14 -19.69
N ILE A 70 -11.66 -3.13 -19.37
CA ILE A 70 -11.83 -2.37 -18.12
C ILE A 70 -13.13 -1.57 -18.23
N PRO A 71 -14.10 -1.78 -17.31
CA PRO A 71 -15.38 -1.11 -17.38
C PRO A 71 -15.24 0.38 -17.04
N LEU A 72 -16.22 1.18 -17.46
CA LEU A 72 -16.30 2.61 -17.16
C LEU A 72 -17.30 2.88 -16.03
N PRO A 73 -17.07 3.88 -15.15
CA PRO A 73 -18.03 4.24 -14.11
C PRO A 73 -19.43 4.55 -14.65
N SER A 74 -19.57 5.04 -15.89
CA SER A 74 -20.83 5.25 -16.59
C SER A 74 -21.66 3.98 -16.82
N GLN A 75 -21.03 2.81 -16.90
CA GLN A 75 -21.70 1.53 -17.15
C GLN A 75 -22.43 0.97 -15.92
N LEU A 76 -22.12 1.47 -14.73
CA LEU A 76 -22.84 1.06 -13.51
C LEU A 76 -24.26 1.63 -13.49
N PRO A 77 -25.22 0.91 -12.85
CA PRO A 77 -26.58 1.41 -12.68
C PRO A 77 -26.62 2.79 -12.03
N LYS A 78 -27.59 3.63 -12.43
CA LYS A 78 -27.77 4.99 -11.86
C LYS A 78 -28.04 5.00 -10.36
N THR A 79 -28.45 3.87 -9.80
CA THR A 79 -28.68 3.69 -8.36
C THR A 79 -27.39 3.57 -7.55
N VAL A 80 -26.27 3.21 -8.18
CA VAL A 80 -24.95 3.14 -7.54
C VAL A 80 -24.38 4.54 -7.40
N MET A 81 -24.04 4.92 -6.17
CA MET A 81 -23.40 6.21 -5.93
C MET A 81 -21.95 6.19 -6.40
N LYS A 82 -21.61 7.18 -7.22
CA LYS A 82 -20.28 7.38 -7.77
C LYS A 82 -19.45 8.28 -6.85
N SER A 83 -18.15 8.00 -6.75
CA SER A 83 -17.17 8.89 -6.11
C SER A 83 -17.10 10.25 -6.78
N PHE A 84 -16.62 11.26 -6.05
CA PHE A 84 -16.20 12.56 -6.60
C PHE A 84 -15.08 12.46 -7.65
N THR A 85 -14.36 11.33 -7.70
CA THR A 85 -13.31 11.04 -8.70
C THR A 85 -13.79 10.24 -9.92
N SER A 86 -15.07 9.84 -9.98
CA SER A 86 -15.52 8.91 -11.02
C SER A 86 -15.50 9.52 -12.41
N GLU A 87 -15.73 10.83 -12.53
CA GLU A 87 -15.66 11.53 -13.81
C GLU A 87 -14.22 11.60 -14.34
N GLN A 88 -13.24 11.77 -13.45
CA GLN A 88 -11.83 11.75 -13.82
C GLN A 88 -11.41 10.35 -14.27
N TRP A 89 -11.87 9.30 -13.60
CA TRP A 89 -11.64 7.92 -14.04
C TRP A 89 -12.29 7.62 -15.38
N GLU A 90 -13.51 8.11 -15.60
CA GLU A 90 -14.16 8.01 -16.91
C GLU A 90 -13.30 8.66 -18.00
N GLN A 91 -12.84 9.88 -17.78
CA GLN A 91 -12.00 10.61 -18.76
C GLN A 91 -10.66 9.92 -19.04
N LEU A 92 -10.06 9.28 -18.02
CA LEU A 92 -8.78 8.58 -18.17
C LEU A 92 -8.90 7.25 -18.92
N LEU A 93 -10.07 6.62 -18.93
CA LEU A 93 -10.29 5.29 -19.50
C LEU A 93 -11.11 5.32 -20.79
N ALA A 94 -11.93 6.35 -21.00
CA ALA A 94 -12.80 6.43 -22.17
C ALA A 94 -11.99 6.55 -23.46
N GLY A 95 -12.24 5.62 -24.39
CA GLY A 95 -11.56 5.57 -25.69
C GLY A 95 -10.24 4.80 -25.68
N GLU A 96 -9.79 4.34 -24.52
CA GLU A 96 -8.64 3.44 -24.40
C GLU A 96 -9.08 1.98 -24.61
N GLU A 97 -8.24 1.19 -25.27
CA GLU A 97 -8.47 -0.25 -25.49
C GLU A 97 -7.85 -1.08 -24.35
N TYR A 98 -8.07 -0.65 -23.10
CA TYR A 98 -7.52 -1.32 -21.93
C TYR A 98 -8.37 -2.51 -21.49
N THR A 99 -7.71 -3.64 -21.32
CA THR A 99 -8.23 -4.82 -20.62
C THR A 99 -7.48 -5.01 -19.30
N TRP A 100 -7.99 -5.85 -18.40
CA TRP A 100 -7.35 -6.09 -17.10
C TRP A 100 -5.90 -6.62 -17.21
N GLN A 101 -5.60 -7.38 -18.26
CA GLN A 101 -4.26 -7.88 -18.59
C GLN A 101 -3.64 -7.13 -19.79
N ASN A 102 -4.12 -5.92 -20.13
CA ASN A 102 -3.45 -5.03 -21.08
C ASN A 102 -3.66 -3.55 -20.72
N SER A 103 -3.24 -3.17 -19.52
CA SER A 103 -3.25 -1.78 -19.06
C SER A 103 -1.90 -1.40 -18.45
N PRO A 104 -1.61 -0.09 -18.28
CA PRO A 104 -0.58 0.35 -17.34
C PRO A 104 -0.87 -0.25 -15.95
N TRP A 105 0.12 -0.88 -15.33
CA TRP A 105 -0.08 -1.60 -14.07
C TRP A 105 -0.56 -0.67 -12.95
N PHE A 106 0.10 0.47 -12.77
CA PHE A 106 -0.28 1.45 -11.75
C PHE A 106 -1.72 1.95 -11.97
N LEU A 107 -2.08 2.35 -13.19
CA LEU A 107 -3.42 2.83 -13.52
C LEU A 107 -4.48 1.74 -13.24
N GLY A 108 -4.25 0.54 -13.77
CA GLY A 108 -5.18 -0.57 -13.63
C GLY A 108 -5.36 -0.98 -12.16
N GLU A 109 -4.31 -0.92 -11.35
CA GLU A 109 -4.36 -1.37 -9.96
C GLU A 109 -5.14 -0.36 -9.12
N GLN A 110 -4.84 0.92 -9.27
CA GLN A 110 -5.59 1.99 -8.63
C GLN A 110 -7.06 1.98 -9.05
N TYR A 111 -7.34 1.73 -10.33
CA TYR A 111 -8.70 1.63 -10.83
C TYR A 111 -9.43 0.39 -10.31
N ALA A 112 -8.78 -0.77 -10.20
CA ALA A 112 -9.39 -1.98 -9.65
C ALA A 112 -9.89 -1.76 -8.22
N TYR A 113 -9.09 -1.10 -7.37
CA TYR A 113 -9.52 -0.70 -6.02
C TYR A 113 -10.70 0.27 -6.07
N HIS A 114 -10.64 1.30 -6.91
CA HIS A 114 -11.73 2.25 -7.07
C HIS A 114 -13.03 1.58 -7.54
N TRP A 115 -12.93 0.70 -8.53
CA TRP A 115 -14.05 -0.07 -9.05
C TRP A 115 -14.68 -0.94 -7.98
N LEU A 116 -13.86 -1.60 -7.15
CA LEU A 116 -14.39 -2.37 -6.02
C LEU A 116 -15.23 -1.49 -5.09
N LEU A 117 -14.73 -0.30 -4.72
CA LEU A 117 -15.49 0.64 -3.88
C LEU A 117 -16.83 1.05 -4.51
N LEU A 118 -16.87 1.21 -5.83
CA LEU A 118 -18.12 1.51 -6.55
C LEU A 118 -19.09 0.32 -6.49
N ILE A 119 -18.64 -0.89 -6.85
CA ILE A 119 -19.54 -2.05 -6.96
C ILE A 119 -20.02 -2.59 -5.61
N THR A 120 -19.32 -2.26 -4.52
CA THR A 120 -19.74 -2.55 -3.13
C THR A 120 -20.55 -1.43 -2.51
N ASP A 121 -20.92 -0.40 -3.28
CA ASP A 121 -21.66 0.78 -2.82
C ASP A 121 -21.01 1.46 -1.61
N TYR A 122 -19.67 1.50 -1.55
CA TYR A 122 -18.94 2.09 -0.42
C TYR A 122 -19.35 3.55 -0.20
N TYR A 123 -19.49 4.32 -1.27
CA TYR A 123 -19.82 5.75 -1.19
C TYR A 123 -21.24 6.02 -0.66
N SER A 124 -22.15 5.05 -0.75
CA SER A 124 -23.49 5.13 -0.16
C SER A 124 -23.52 4.60 1.27
N THR A 125 -22.80 3.52 1.55
CA THR A 125 -22.95 2.73 2.77
C THR A 125 -21.89 3.00 3.83
N GLY A 126 -20.71 3.47 3.43
CA GLY A 126 -19.51 3.57 4.26
C GLY A 126 -18.92 2.21 4.66
N ILE A 127 -19.41 1.09 4.12
CA ILE A 127 -18.89 -0.24 4.41
C ILE A 127 -17.63 -0.46 3.58
N ASP A 128 -16.48 -0.31 4.23
CA ASP A 128 -15.19 -0.60 3.61
C ASP A 128 -15.07 -2.12 3.32
N PRO A 129 -14.96 -2.52 2.04
CA PRO A 129 -14.88 -3.93 1.65
C PRO A 129 -13.61 -4.61 2.17
N PHE A 130 -12.55 -3.85 2.39
CA PHE A 130 -11.29 -4.35 2.93
C PHE A 130 -11.28 -4.37 4.44
N ARG A 131 -12.24 -3.74 5.14
CA ARG A 131 -12.20 -3.63 6.59
C ARG A 131 -12.13 -4.97 7.29
N LEU A 132 -12.86 -5.99 6.82
CA LEU A 132 -12.81 -7.31 7.46
C LEU A 132 -11.54 -8.07 7.11
N LEU A 133 -11.01 -7.91 5.91
CA LEU A 133 -9.67 -8.39 5.55
C LEU A 133 -8.61 -7.74 6.43
N TYR A 134 -8.64 -6.41 6.58
CA TYR A 134 -7.79 -5.67 7.48
C TYR A 134 -8.06 -6.04 8.92
N VAL A 135 -9.29 -6.23 9.36
CA VAL A 135 -9.60 -6.61 10.75
C VAL A 135 -9.23 -8.04 11.00
N GLN A 136 -9.32 -8.99 10.06
CA GLN A 136 -8.89 -10.37 10.24
C GLN A 136 -7.37 -10.50 10.17
N ARG A 137 -6.73 -9.85 9.21
CA ARG A 137 -5.27 -9.69 9.16
C ARG A 137 -4.79 -8.93 10.38
N ASN A 138 -5.46 -7.86 10.79
CA ASN A 138 -5.27 -7.14 12.05
C ASN A 138 -5.79 -7.89 13.26
N LEU A 139 -6.53 -8.99 13.18
CA LEU A 139 -6.93 -9.83 14.33
C LEU A 139 -5.88 -10.91 14.52
N ILE A 140 -5.27 -11.40 13.43
CA ILE A 140 -3.99 -12.09 13.48
C ILE A 140 -2.93 -11.14 14.03
N LYS A 141 -2.89 -9.89 13.59
CA LYS A 141 -2.01 -8.83 14.10
C LYS A 141 -2.39 -8.37 15.50
N VAL A 142 -3.66 -8.37 15.93
CA VAL A 142 -4.13 -8.05 17.29
C VAL A 142 -3.90 -9.24 18.20
N LYS A 143 -3.91 -10.46 17.66
CA LYS A 143 -3.43 -11.66 18.36
C LYS A 143 -1.91 -11.60 18.52
N GLU A 144 -1.17 -11.17 17.50
CA GLU A 144 0.28 -10.90 17.60
C GLU A 144 0.59 -9.71 18.51
N LEU A 145 -0.19 -8.63 18.47
CA LEU A 145 -0.14 -7.51 19.42
C LEU A 145 -0.71 -7.95 20.77
N SER A 146 -1.45 -9.04 20.91
CA SER A 146 -1.78 -9.59 22.23
C SER A 146 -0.64 -10.42 22.80
N GLU A 147 0.36 -10.73 21.97
CA GLU A 147 1.64 -11.29 22.40
C GLU A 147 2.59 -10.15 22.80
N ASP A 148 3.51 -10.42 23.71
CA ASP A 148 4.41 -9.39 24.25
C ASP A 148 5.39 -8.82 23.22
N THR A 149 5.61 -9.53 22.11
CA THR A 149 6.72 -9.23 21.18
C THR A 149 6.57 -7.87 20.49
N PRO A 150 5.45 -7.50 19.84
CA PRO A 150 5.31 -6.19 19.21
C PRO A 150 5.40 -5.02 20.19
N TRP A 151 4.82 -5.17 21.39
CA TRP A 151 4.92 -4.15 22.44
C TRP A 151 6.32 -4.05 23.01
N ARG A 152 7.04 -5.17 23.15
CA ARG A 152 8.46 -5.17 23.50
C ARG A 152 9.32 -4.53 22.43
N LEU A 153 9.02 -4.70 21.14
CA LEU A 153 9.74 -4.03 20.05
C LEU A 153 9.52 -2.51 20.10
N LEU A 154 8.28 -2.08 20.33
CA LEU A 154 7.95 -0.66 20.50
C LEU A 154 8.59 -0.09 21.78
N GLN A 155 8.50 -0.82 22.89
CA GLN A 155 9.10 -0.42 24.17
C GLN A 155 10.62 -0.36 24.06
N ASN A 156 11.27 -1.35 23.44
CA ASN A 156 12.70 -1.31 23.14
C ASN A 156 13.06 -0.08 22.27
N ALA A 157 12.23 0.27 21.27
CA ALA A 157 12.44 1.46 20.46
C ALA A 157 12.33 2.76 21.28
N ILE A 158 11.39 2.83 22.23
CA ILE A 158 11.24 3.95 23.17
C ILE A 158 12.42 4.00 24.14
N ASP A 159 12.81 2.86 24.73
CA ASP A 159 13.86 2.78 25.74
C ASP A 159 15.24 3.15 25.15
N LEU A 160 15.48 2.82 23.88
CA LEU A 160 16.66 3.27 23.12
C LEU A 160 16.82 4.79 23.10
N SER A 161 15.73 5.56 23.20
CA SER A 161 15.81 7.04 23.23
C SER A 161 16.33 7.61 24.55
N THR A 162 16.37 6.79 25.61
CA THR A 162 16.70 7.21 26.98
C THR A 162 18.13 6.88 27.40
N GLU A 163 18.87 6.12 26.60
CA GLU A 163 20.28 5.82 26.88
C GLU A 163 21.17 7.06 26.69
N SER A 164 21.64 7.61 27.81
CA SER A 164 22.53 8.76 27.83
C SER A 164 23.84 8.48 27.08
N GLY A 165 24.13 9.28 26.05
CA GLY A 165 25.39 9.21 25.30
C GLY A 165 25.30 8.57 23.92
N GLN A 166 24.12 8.10 23.50
CA GLN A 166 23.94 7.66 22.11
C GLN A 166 23.93 8.85 21.14
N ASP A 167 24.58 8.65 19.99
CA ASP A 167 24.55 9.59 18.88
C ASP A 167 23.13 9.67 18.30
N ARG A 168 22.54 10.88 18.37
CA ARG A 168 21.17 11.16 17.91
C ARG A 168 20.97 10.79 16.44
N ASN A 169 22.03 10.88 15.63
CA ASN A 169 21.97 10.56 14.22
C ASN A 169 21.80 9.06 14.01
N ASN A 170 22.59 8.23 14.72
CA ASN A 170 22.42 6.78 14.70
C ASN A 170 21.05 6.33 15.23
N MET A 171 20.52 7.03 16.24
CA MET A 171 19.18 6.76 16.76
C MET A 171 18.09 7.03 15.70
N LEU A 172 18.15 8.18 15.01
CA LEU A 172 17.20 8.50 13.93
C LEU A 172 17.30 7.51 12.76
N LYS A 173 18.51 7.07 12.38
CA LYS A 173 18.68 5.99 11.38
C LYS A 173 17.95 4.71 11.79
N ARG A 174 18.04 4.34 13.07
CA ARG A 174 17.37 3.15 13.58
C ARG A 174 15.85 3.28 13.52
N TYR A 175 15.30 4.45 13.85
CA TYR A 175 13.85 4.70 13.70
C TYR A 175 13.38 4.69 12.25
N LEU A 176 14.17 5.24 11.32
CA LEU A 176 13.85 5.17 9.89
C LEU A 176 13.81 3.71 9.40
N LYS A 177 14.76 2.87 9.83
CA LYS A 177 14.77 1.43 9.52
C LYS A 177 13.58 0.71 10.15
N LEU A 178 13.21 1.06 11.39
CA LEU A 178 12.01 0.51 12.03
C LEU A 178 10.73 0.86 11.27
N CYS A 179 10.61 2.10 10.79
CA CYS A 179 9.49 2.52 9.95
C CYS A 179 9.48 1.75 8.62
N LEU A 180 10.63 1.63 7.94
CA LEU A 180 10.77 0.87 6.69
C LEU A 180 10.33 -0.59 6.84
N TRP A 181 10.76 -1.25 7.92
CA TRP A 181 10.47 -2.66 8.17
C TRP A 181 9.17 -2.89 8.95
N GLY A 182 8.50 -1.85 9.45
CA GLY A 182 7.16 -1.94 10.02
C GLY A 182 6.17 -2.57 9.05
N ASN A 183 6.28 -2.26 7.76
CA ASN A 183 5.48 -2.87 6.69
C ASN A 183 5.86 -4.34 6.44
N LYS A 184 7.07 -4.77 6.82
CA LYS A 184 7.51 -6.17 6.74
C LYS A 184 6.85 -7.04 7.83
N ALA A 185 6.45 -6.43 8.94
CA ALA A 185 5.62 -7.04 9.98
C ALA A 185 4.12 -7.03 9.63
N ASP A 186 3.72 -6.42 8.50
CA ASP A 186 2.32 -6.34 8.03
C ASP A 186 1.80 -7.66 7.39
N GLY A 187 2.58 -8.74 7.44
CA GLY A 187 2.07 -10.10 7.20
C GLY A 187 1.67 -10.45 5.76
N CYS A 188 1.78 -9.52 4.80
CA CYS A 188 1.48 -9.80 3.39
C CYS A 188 2.52 -10.69 2.68
N ASN A 189 3.67 -10.98 3.31
CA ASN A 189 4.67 -11.91 2.80
C ASN A 189 5.06 -12.97 3.84
N LYS A 190 4.45 -14.17 3.73
CA LYS A 190 4.65 -15.30 4.66
C LYS A 190 6.10 -15.76 4.76
N GLU A 191 6.86 -15.73 3.66
CA GLU A 191 8.28 -16.13 3.59
C GLU A 191 9.16 -15.26 4.49
N VAL A 192 8.77 -13.99 4.62
CA VAL A 192 9.55 -12.97 5.30
C VAL A 192 9.29 -12.93 6.81
N LYS A 193 8.07 -13.28 7.23
CA LYS A 193 7.64 -13.33 8.64
C LYS A 193 8.53 -14.22 9.51
N ASN A 194 9.06 -15.30 8.93
CA ASN A 194 9.91 -16.27 9.63
C ASN A 194 11.33 -15.73 9.93
N THR A 195 11.71 -14.57 9.37
CA THR A 195 13.02 -13.95 9.64
C THR A 195 13.01 -13.04 10.88
N VAL A 196 11.84 -12.75 11.46
CA VAL A 196 11.67 -11.86 12.62
C VAL A 196 11.51 -12.65 13.93
N SER A 197 11.45 -13.99 13.87
CA SER A 197 11.37 -14.81 15.08
C SER A 197 12.75 -15.15 15.62
N GLU A 198 13.18 -14.48 16.67
CA GLU A 198 14.15 -15.07 17.61
C GLU A 198 13.98 -14.48 19.01
N LYS A 199 14.30 -15.31 20.01
CA LYS A 199 14.00 -15.18 21.45
C LYS A 199 14.44 -13.87 22.13
N ASP A 200 15.18 -13.01 21.43
CA ASP A 200 15.72 -11.75 21.95
C ASP A 200 15.19 -10.49 21.26
N ALA A 201 14.05 -10.53 20.53
CA ALA A 201 13.35 -9.35 19.98
C ALA A 201 14.30 -8.21 19.55
N SER A 202 15.35 -8.59 18.83
CA SER A 202 16.45 -7.71 18.51
C SER A 202 16.00 -6.86 17.33
N LEU A 203 15.95 -5.54 17.51
CA LEU A 203 15.68 -4.57 16.43
C LEU A 203 16.90 -4.46 15.46
N VAL A 204 17.68 -5.52 15.31
CA VAL A 204 18.80 -5.61 14.37
C VAL A 204 18.24 -6.16 13.07
N PHE A 205 17.85 -5.25 12.19
CA PHE A 205 17.58 -5.60 10.81
C PHE A 205 18.91 -5.70 10.08
N SER A 206 19.10 -6.78 9.32
CA SER A 206 20.31 -6.94 8.52
C SER A 206 20.40 -5.82 7.48
N ASP A 207 21.45 -5.02 7.57
CA ASP A 207 21.80 -4.00 6.58
C ASP A 207 22.07 -4.63 5.20
N GLU A 208 22.33 -5.94 5.14
CA GLU A 208 22.54 -6.68 3.89
C GLU A 208 21.31 -6.70 2.98
N LEU A 209 20.12 -6.51 3.53
CA LEU A 209 18.86 -6.41 2.76
C LEU A 209 18.53 -4.98 2.32
N LEU A 210 19.28 -3.98 2.80
CA LEU A 210 19.09 -2.58 2.46
C LEU A 210 19.96 -2.20 1.26
N LEU A 211 19.40 -2.32 0.06
CA LEU A 211 20.14 -2.07 -1.18
C LEU A 211 20.56 -0.60 -1.37
N VAL A 212 19.77 0.33 -0.83
CA VAL A 212 20.02 1.79 -0.89
C VAL A 212 19.70 2.41 0.46
N ASP A 213 20.70 3.04 1.08
CA ASP A 213 20.55 3.78 2.34
C ASP A 213 20.87 5.27 2.12
N HIS A 214 19.85 6.12 2.20
CA HIS A 214 20.00 7.58 2.15
C HIS A 214 19.77 8.26 3.51
N SER A 215 19.75 7.51 4.60
CA SER A 215 19.45 8.04 5.94
C SER A 215 20.37 9.19 6.34
N ASP A 216 21.67 9.12 6.05
CA ASP A 216 22.61 10.24 6.28
C ASP A 216 22.24 11.52 5.54
N ARG A 217 21.76 11.39 4.30
CA ARG A 217 21.33 12.54 3.48
C ARG A 217 20.07 13.17 4.06
N VAL A 218 19.13 12.35 4.53
CA VAL A 218 17.90 12.82 5.19
C VAL A 218 18.24 13.56 6.48
N ILE A 219 19.09 12.98 7.33
CA ILE A 219 19.54 13.61 8.59
C ILE A 219 20.22 14.96 8.31
N SER A 220 21.17 14.98 7.38
CA SER A 220 21.88 16.21 7.00
C SER A 220 20.92 17.28 6.49
N PHE A 221 19.90 16.90 5.72
CA PHE A 221 18.88 17.80 5.22
C PHE A 221 18.01 18.38 6.35
N LEU A 222 17.58 17.54 7.30
CA LEU A 222 16.80 17.98 8.46
C LEU A 222 17.60 18.93 9.34
N GLU A 223 18.86 18.62 9.63
CA GLU A 223 19.75 19.51 10.39
C GLU A 223 19.97 20.84 9.69
N GLN A 224 20.17 20.83 8.36
CA GLN A 224 20.27 22.05 7.56
C GLN A 224 19.00 22.88 7.66
N LYS A 225 17.83 22.27 7.49
CA LYS A 225 16.54 22.96 7.57
C LYS A 225 16.28 23.53 8.95
N ALA A 226 16.62 22.80 10.01
CA ALA A 226 16.51 23.29 11.38
C ALA A 226 17.40 24.53 11.60
N ARG A 227 18.62 24.58 11.03
CA ARG A 227 19.48 25.78 11.09
C ARG A 227 18.89 26.96 10.32
N GLU A 228 18.36 26.72 9.12
CA GLU A 228 17.73 27.74 8.29
C GLU A 228 16.46 28.34 8.94
N LEU A 229 15.75 27.54 9.73
CA LEU A 229 14.50 27.93 10.41
C LEU A 229 14.71 28.39 11.87
N GLU A 230 15.96 28.64 12.28
CA GLU A 230 16.30 29.08 13.65
C GLU A 230 15.83 28.11 14.77
N GLY A 231 15.78 26.82 14.45
CA GLY A 231 15.55 25.74 15.39
C GLY A 231 14.60 24.66 14.88
N SER A 232 14.67 23.48 15.49
CA SER A 232 13.86 22.31 15.10
C SER A 232 12.37 22.48 15.40
N GLN A 233 12.00 23.38 16.31
CA GLN A 233 10.60 23.66 16.67
C GLN A 233 9.77 24.25 15.52
N HIS A 234 10.43 24.75 14.47
CA HIS A 234 9.79 25.30 13.28
C HIS A 234 9.81 24.32 12.10
N LEU A 235 10.40 23.14 12.28
CA LEU A 235 10.51 22.12 11.24
C LEU A 235 9.21 21.32 11.16
N SER A 236 8.67 21.19 9.95
CA SER A 236 7.54 20.31 9.64
C SER A 236 8.02 19.08 8.88
N VAL A 237 7.48 17.91 9.23
CA VAL A 237 7.72 16.65 8.51
C VAL A 237 6.36 16.10 8.09
N GLU A 238 6.20 15.86 6.80
CA GLU A 238 5.00 15.26 6.22
C GLU A 238 5.26 13.78 5.92
N TYR A 239 4.32 12.92 6.30
CA TYR A 239 4.38 11.48 6.03
C TYR A 239 3.32 11.13 4.99
N ILE A 240 3.75 10.50 3.89
CA ILE A 240 2.85 9.83 2.95
C ILE A 240 2.78 8.38 3.39
N ASN A 241 1.69 8.04 4.07
CA ASN A 241 1.54 6.74 4.73
C ASN A 241 1.22 5.63 3.72
N ASP A 242 1.64 4.41 4.09
CA ASP A 242 1.29 3.16 3.42
C ASP A 242 0.23 2.43 4.28
N ASN A 243 0.60 1.37 4.99
CA ASN A 243 -0.28 0.60 5.89
C ASN A 243 -0.23 1.04 7.37
#